data_AF-A0AAX3BCD0-F1
#
_entry.id   AF-A0AAX3BCD0-F1
#
_cell.length_a   1.000
_cell.length_b   1.000
_cell.length_c   1.000
_cell.angle_alpha   90.00
_cell.angle_beta   90.00
_cell.angle_gamma   90.00
#
_symmetry.space_group_name_H-M   'P 1'
#
loop_
_entity.id
_entity.type
_entity.pdbx_description
1 polymer ?
#
loop_
_entity_poly.entity_id
_entity_poly.type
_entity_poly.pdbx_seq_one_letter_code
_entity_poly.pdbx_strand_id
1 'polypeptide(L)'
;MDHDKQITQWIHDPKSYFLAEDIAYEGERPPLYILEEEFAKTKKNRPYFLYFIMFLVSVVVVAFSLFVTKWYREKASKIEVQVADFQDLNLKEVLASYAKSLDELSQAKFELDALRQEYRDFQARVRQRRLQEELLLEQQDLSEEEKLTRLAQIATNAQQELKKLDEKYLPQIEEKQKRVAELEQTSSQYQKEVKGAAGKMRAVDDTRQVYEARLKQQQEYYQNQLNEQKRRYEREKEDLKKYYEKLMQTIVMRYNPLFTTQELQEALQYRVDIKTPLPVWADVIKQHRLGFSVDELYRQVRYQETIMKRLLLVPYTNSVALAIPQVYRLSLALRNEYENLGKVVGGVLSEREQLWKRINDGLVRVARERGEIGLVISSQQPALVVIDPIYAVKTGDIGYIFRQDSQMIAKVQFRLSNYQSIFVEPIEWYDTKKEFQVFDRVVLKLRGE
;
A
#
# COMPACT_ATOMS: atom_id res chain seq x y z
N MET A 1 5.39 3.11 -50.98
CA MET A 1 5.82 4.18 -50.06
C MET A 1 4.91 4.17 -48.84
N ASP A 2 4.97 3.14 -48.00
CA ASP A 2 4.09 3.04 -46.81
C ASP A 2 4.70 2.26 -45.62
N HIS A 3 6.00 1.96 -45.66
CA HIS A 3 6.67 1.17 -44.62
C HIS A 3 7.41 2.02 -43.57
N ASP A 4 7.68 3.31 -43.83
CA ASP A 4 8.39 4.20 -42.89
C ASP A 4 7.50 4.72 -41.73
N LYS A 5 6.17 4.62 -41.85
CA LYS A 5 5.25 5.06 -40.79
C LYS A 5 4.99 4.01 -39.71
N GLN A 6 5.28 2.73 -39.97
CA GLN A 6 5.03 1.67 -38.99
C GLN A 6 6.17 1.52 -37.98
N ILE A 7 7.41 1.87 -38.36
CA ILE A 7 8.58 1.74 -37.48
C ILE A 7 8.63 2.85 -36.40
N THR A 8 8.04 4.02 -36.69
CA THR A 8 8.02 5.15 -35.74
C THR A 8 6.98 5.03 -34.63
N GLN A 9 5.96 4.17 -34.79
CA GLN A 9 4.98 3.89 -33.73
C GLN A 9 5.52 3.00 -32.60
N TRP A 10 6.58 2.23 -32.84
CA TRP A 10 7.14 1.29 -31.85
C TRP A 10 8.12 1.97 -30.86
N ILE A 11 8.44 3.25 -31.06
CA ILE A 11 9.43 4.00 -30.26
C ILE A 11 8.77 4.94 -29.24
N HIS A 12 7.45 5.12 -29.31
CA HIS A 12 6.73 5.93 -28.33
C HIS A 12 6.03 5.06 -27.28
N ASP A 13 6.67 5.04 -26.11
CA ASP A 13 6.10 4.76 -24.79
C ASP A 13 6.05 3.30 -24.29
N PRO A 14 7.19 2.75 -23.82
CA PRO A 14 7.21 1.49 -23.09
C PRO A 14 6.63 1.56 -21.66
N LYS A 15 6.15 2.74 -21.19
CA LYS A 15 5.65 2.90 -19.80
C LYS A 15 4.19 2.51 -19.60
N SER A 16 3.42 2.31 -20.66
CA SER A 16 1.99 1.96 -20.54
C SER A 16 1.71 0.47 -20.34
N TYR A 17 2.67 -0.41 -20.65
CA TYR A 17 2.49 -1.87 -20.50
C TYR A 17 3.03 -2.46 -19.19
N PHE A 18 3.79 -1.69 -18.41
CA PHE A 18 4.45 -2.19 -17.18
C PHE A 18 3.79 -1.73 -15.86
N LEU A 19 2.75 -0.89 -15.93
CA LEU A 19 1.96 -0.45 -14.79
C LEU A 19 0.51 -0.96 -14.89
N ALA A 20 0.34 -2.25 -15.12
CA ALA A 20 -0.93 -2.92 -14.87
C ALA A 20 -0.94 -3.38 -13.41
N GLU A 21 -1.77 -2.73 -12.60
CA GLU A 21 -1.92 -2.96 -11.16
C GLU A 21 -2.72 -4.24 -10.83
N ASP A 22 -3.05 -5.07 -11.82
CA ASP A 22 -3.64 -6.39 -11.63
C ASP A 22 -3.10 -7.38 -12.68
N ILE A 23 -2.27 -8.33 -12.24
CA ILE A 23 -1.90 -9.50 -13.05
C ILE A 23 -2.64 -10.72 -12.49
N ALA A 24 -3.93 -10.83 -12.79
CA ALA A 24 -4.60 -12.11 -12.86
C ALA A 24 -4.39 -12.66 -14.27
N TYR A 25 -3.44 -13.59 -14.43
CA TYR A 25 -3.16 -14.26 -15.69
C TYR A 25 -4.21 -15.38 -15.90
N GLU A 26 -5.37 -15.04 -16.47
CA GLU A 26 -6.30 -16.01 -17.05
C GLU A 26 -6.28 -15.87 -18.57
N GLY A 27 -5.48 -16.72 -19.22
CA GLY A 27 -5.42 -16.81 -20.67
C GLY A 27 -4.74 -18.11 -21.09
N GLU A 28 -5.51 -18.98 -21.75
CA GLU A 28 -5.00 -20.22 -22.36
C GLU A 28 -3.91 -19.88 -23.38
N ARG A 29 -2.83 -20.67 -23.37
CA ARG A 29 -1.70 -20.52 -24.29
C ARG A 29 -2.20 -20.72 -25.73
N PRO A 30 -1.87 -19.83 -26.68
CA PRO A 30 -2.19 -20.07 -28.09
C PRO A 30 -1.47 -21.34 -28.59
N PRO A 31 -2.11 -22.17 -29.43
CA PRO A 31 -1.49 -23.39 -29.94
C PRO A 31 -0.26 -23.05 -30.79
N LEU A 32 0.84 -23.75 -30.51
CA LEU A 32 2.07 -23.65 -31.29
C LEU A 32 1.82 -24.09 -32.73
N TYR A 33 2.05 -23.18 -33.67
CA TYR A 33 2.04 -23.43 -35.10
C TYR A 33 3.29 -24.25 -35.48
N ILE A 34 3.12 -25.56 -35.68
CA ILE A 34 4.22 -26.48 -36.01
C ILE A 34 4.32 -26.59 -37.53
N LEU A 35 5.34 -25.94 -38.09
CA LEU A 35 5.65 -25.94 -39.52
C LEU A 35 5.81 -27.36 -40.09
N GLU A 36 6.31 -28.32 -39.30
CA GLU A 36 6.47 -29.72 -39.72
C GLU A 36 5.17 -30.39 -40.18
N GLU A 37 4.02 -30.10 -39.55
CA GLU A 37 2.73 -30.72 -39.93
C GLU A 37 2.19 -30.20 -41.28
N GLU A 38 2.45 -28.94 -41.60
CA GLU A 38 2.09 -28.32 -42.89
C GLU A 38 2.99 -28.80 -44.04
N PHE A 39 4.30 -29.03 -43.77
CA PHE A 39 5.22 -29.61 -44.76
C PHE A 39 4.95 -31.10 -45.05
N ALA A 40 4.38 -31.84 -44.10
CA ALA A 40 3.95 -33.22 -44.32
C ALA A 40 2.72 -33.32 -45.25
N LYS A 41 1.79 -32.36 -45.18
CA LYS A 41 0.59 -32.30 -46.04
C LYS A 41 0.88 -31.89 -47.49
N THR A 42 1.94 -31.13 -47.75
CA THR A 42 2.26 -30.60 -49.09
C THR A 42 3.07 -31.54 -49.97
N LYS A 43 3.59 -32.66 -49.45
CA LYS A 43 4.46 -33.59 -50.20
C LYS A 43 3.75 -34.50 -51.22
N LYS A 44 2.40 -34.48 -51.27
CA LYS A 44 1.61 -35.47 -52.04
C LYS A 44 0.95 -34.97 -53.33
N ASN A 45 1.02 -33.68 -53.66
CA ASN A 45 0.55 -33.15 -54.94
C ASN A 45 1.62 -32.26 -55.58
N ARG A 46 2.25 -32.71 -56.67
CA ARG A 46 3.09 -31.85 -57.52
C ARG A 46 2.15 -31.06 -58.45
N PRO A 47 2.01 -29.74 -58.29
CA PRO A 47 1.11 -28.98 -59.16
C PRO A 47 1.84 -28.65 -60.45
N TYR A 48 1.60 -29.41 -61.52
CA TYR A 48 2.09 -29.09 -62.88
C TYR A 48 1.73 -27.66 -63.32
N PHE A 49 0.70 -27.08 -62.71
CA PHE A 49 0.29 -25.69 -62.86
C PHE A 49 1.39 -24.66 -62.49
N LEU A 50 2.23 -24.95 -61.49
CA LEU A 50 3.28 -24.04 -61.04
C LEU A 50 4.44 -23.98 -62.05
N TYR A 51 4.80 -25.10 -62.67
CA TYR A 51 5.77 -25.13 -63.76
C TYR A 51 5.27 -24.41 -65.01
N PHE A 52 3.97 -24.50 -65.31
CA PHE A 52 3.36 -23.75 -66.41
C PHE A 52 3.41 -22.23 -66.19
N ILE A 53 3.11 -21.75 -64.97
CA ILE A 53 3.22 -20.32 -64.62
C ILE A 53 4.68 -19.86 -64.71
N MET A 54 5.64 -20.63 -64.20
CA MET A 54 7.06 -20.29 -64.31
C MET A 54 7.54 -20.17 -65.77
N PHE A 55 7.08 -21.07 -66.64
CA PHE A 55 7.39 -21.00 -68.07
C PHE A 55 6.78 -19.75 -68.72
N LEU A 56 5.51 -19.44 -68.43
CA LEU A 56 4.82 -18.26 -68.96
C LEU A 56 5.53 -16.95 -68.57
N VAL A 57 5.90 -16.79 -67.29
CA VAL A 57 6.63 -15.61 -66.81
C VAL A 57 7.99 -15.48 -67.50
N SER A 58 8.70 -16.59 -67.70
CA SER A 58 10.00 -16.59 -68.36
C SER A 58 9.90 -16.11 -69.82
N VAL A 59 8.87 -16.55 -70.55
CA VAL A 59 8.62 -16.09 -71.93
C VAL A 59 8.27 -14.61 -71.98
N VAL A 60 7.47 -14.10 -71.04
CA VAL A 60 7.11 -12.68 -70.97
C VAL A 60 8.33 -11.80 -70.71
N VAL A 61 9.24 -12.21 -69.82
CA VAL A 61 10.48 -11.46 -69.54
C VAL A 61 11.38 -11.38 -70.77
N VAL A 62 11.52 -12.47 -71.52
CA VAL A 62 12.31 -12.49 -72.76
C VAL A 62 11.67 -11.61 -73.84
N ALA A 63 10.34 -11.70 -74.02
CA ALA A 63 9.61 -10.87 -74.97
C ALA A 63 9.70 -9.38 -74.63
N PHE A 64 9.58 -9.03 -73.35
CA PHE A 64 9.70 -7.66 -72.87
C PHE A 64 11.13 -7.10 -73.09
N SER A 65 12.15 -7.92 -72.82
CA SER A 65 13.55 -7.55 -73.09
C SER A 65 13.81 -7.27 -74.57
N LEU A 66 13.31 -8.12 -75.48
CA LEU A 66 13.41 -7.91 -76.93
C LEU A 66 12.64 -6.67 -77.38
N PHE A 67 11.47 -6.41 -76.81
CA PHE A 67 10.65 -5.23 -77.10
C PHE A 67 11.37 -3.93 -76.72
N VAL A 68 11.91 -3.85 -75.49
CA VAL A 68 12.69 -2.69 -75.02
C VAL A 68 13.92 -2.47 -75.91
N THR A 69 14.62 -3.55 -76.28
CA THR A 69 15.81 -3.46 -77.14
C THR A 69 15.47 -2.91 -78.52
N LYS A 70 14.36 -3.33 -79.12
CA LYS A 70 13.91 -2.84 -80.43
C LYS A 70 13.44 -1.39 -80.37
N TRP A 71 12.71 -1.02 -79.32
CA TRP A 71 12.19 0.33 -79.10
C TRP A 71 13.30 1.38 -78.89
N TYR A 72 14.34 1.02 -78.14
CA TYR A 72 15.52 1.89 -77.98
C TYR A 72 16.30 2.06 -79.27
N ARG A 73 16.40 1.01 -80.10
CA ARG A 73 17.14 1.06 -81.38
C ARG A 73 16.48 1.96 -82.41
N GLU A 74 15.14 2.04 -82.42
CA GLU A 74 14.40 2.95 -83.31
C GLU A 74 14.50 4.42 -82.86
N LYS A 75 14.49 4.70 -81.56
CA LYS A 75 14.61 6.07 -81.03
C LYS A 75 16.04 6.64 -81.03
N ALA A 76 17.07 5.79 -81.07
CA ALA A 76 18.46 6.24 -80.99
C ALA A 76 19.06 6.78 -82.30
N SER A 77 18.32 6.77 -83.43
CA SER A 77 18.87 7.15 -84.74
C SER A 77 18.72 8.63 -85.13
N LYS A 78 18.18 9.48 -84.24
CA LYS A 78 18.04 10.93 -84.50
C LYS A 78 18.26 11.78 -83.25
N ILE A 79 19.51 11.87 -82.78
CA ILE A 79 19.93 12.99 -81.92
C ILE A 79 21.33 13.41 -82.36
N GLU A 80 21.36 14.49 -83.13
CA GLU A 80 22.55 15.24 -83.47
C GLU A 80 23.01 15.98 -82.19
N VAL A 81 24.18 15.61 -81.67
CA VAL A 81 24.72 16.14 -80.43
C VAL A 81 25.54 17.40 -80.75
N GLN A 82 24.98 18.58 -80.50
CA GLN A 82 25.78 19.79 -80.31
C GLN A 82 26.26 19.83 -78.85
N VAL A 83 27.58 19.74 -78.69
CA VAL A 83 28.29 19.88 -77.42
C VAL A 83 28.26 21.35 -77.01
N ALA A 84 27.72 21.63 -75.83
CA ALA A 84 27.89 22.90 -75.13
C ALA A 84 28.45 22.61 -73.73
N ASP A 85 29.77 22.67 -73.62
CA ASP A 85 30.59 22.42 -72.42
C ASP A 85 30.45 23.48 -71.30
N PHE A 86 29.27 24.10 -71.15
CA PHE A 86 29.05 25.17 -70.17
C PHE A 86 27.88 24.91 -69.19
N GLN A 87 27.38 23.66 -69.07
CA GLN A 87 26.36 23.31 -68.07
C GLN A 87 26.86 22.43 -66.90
N ASP A 88 27.99 21.74 -67.05
CA ASP A 88 28.50 20.81 -66.01
C ASP A 88 29.06 21.51 -64.76
N LEU A 89 29.59 22.73 -64.89
CA LEU A 89 30.09 23.51 -63.75
C LEU A 89 28.97 23.95 -62.79
N ASN A 90 27.80 24.31 -63.33
CA ASN A 90 26.67 24.80 -62.52
C ASN A 90 25.97 23.65 -61.77
N LEU A 91 25.88 22.46 -62.38
CA LEU A 91 25.23 21.30 -61.76
C LEU A 91 26.01 20.78 -60.55
N LYS A 92 27.34 20.74 -60.65
CA LYS A 92 28.23 20.29 -59.57
C LYS A 92 28.12 21.21 -58.35
N GLU A 93 28.07 22.52 -58.58
CA GLU A 93 27.91 23.52 -57.53
C GLU A 93 26.53 23.44 -56.87
N VAL A 94 25.45 23.28 -57.65
CA VAL A 94 24.08 23.09 -57.11
C VAL A 94 23.95 21.78 -56.33
N LEU A 95 24.55 20.68 -56.79
CA LEU A 95 24.56 19.40 -56.07
C LEU A 95 25.38 19.47 -54.77
N ALA A 96 26.53 20.13 -54.80
CA ALA A 96 27.36 20.36 -53.61
C ALA A 96 26.62 21.25 -52.59
N SER A 97 25.99 22.34 -53.04
CA SER A 97 25.19 23.24 -52.21
C SER A 97 23.95 22.54 -51.63
N TYR A 98 23.27 21.70 -52.42
CA TYR A 98 22.16 20.88 -51.95
C TYR A 98 22.61 19.87 -50.89
N ALA A 99 23.71 19.15 -51.13
CA ALA A 99 24.28 18.21 -50.19
C ALA A 99 24.67 18.89 -48.87
N LYS A 100 25.32 20.06 -48.94
CA LYS A 100 25.64 20.88 -47.78
C LYS A 100 24.39 21.33 -47.02
N SER A 101 23.35 21.77 -47.72
CA SER A 101 22.07 22.18 -47.08
C SER A 101 21.39 21.02 -46.35
N LEU A 102 21.48 19.80 -46.89
CA LEU A 102 20.92 18.60 -46.25
C LEU A 102 21.72 18.20 -45.01
N ASP A 103 23.04 18.32 -45.05
CA ASP A 103 23.93 18.06 -43.92
C ASP A 103 23.64 19.03 -42.77
N GLU A 104 23.63 20.33 -43.06
CA GLU A 104 23.27 21.39 -42.11
C GLU A 104 21.85 21.20 -41.53
N LEU A 105 20.88 20.81 -42.37
CA LEU A 105 19.53 20.50 -41.93
C LEU A 105 19.49 19.32 -40.96
N SER A 106 20.21 18.25 -41.29
CA SER A 106 20.28 17.04 -40.47
C SER A 106 20.92 17.31 -39.11
N GLN A 107 22.00 18.11 -39.08
CA GLN A 107 22.67 18.52 -37.85
C GLN A 107 21.76 19.42 -37.01
N ALA A 108 21.09 20.40 -37.63
CA ALA A 108 20.18 21.29 -36.91
C ALA A 108 18.99 20.53 -36.28
N LYS A 109 18.44 19.53 -36.99
CA LYS A 109 17.40 18.64 -36.46
C LYS A 109 17.91 17.81 -35.28
N PHE A 110 19.10 17.23 -35.41
CA PHE A 110 19.74 16.47 -34.33
C PHE A 110 19.91 17.31 -33.07
N GLU A 111 20.45 18.52 -33.20
CA GLU A 111 20.64 19.43 -32.07
C GLU A 111 19.32 19.85 -31.43
N LEU A 112 18.26 20.06 -32.24
CA LEU A 112 16.93 20.38 -31.73
C LEU A 112 16.32 19.23 -30.94
N ASP A 113 16.38 18.01 -31.46
CA ASP A 113 15.82 16.83 -30.81
C ASP A 113 16.60 16.47 -29.54
N ALA A 114 17.93 16.59 -29.57
CA ALA A 114 18.78 16.44 -28.39
C ALA A 114 18.39 17.46 -27.30
N LEU A 115 18.20 18.73 -27.66
CA LEU A 115 17.83 19.80 -26.73
C LEU A 115 16.42 19.60 -26.14
N ARG A 116 15.44 19.24 -26.97
CA ARG A 116 14.07 18.92 -26.52
C ARG A 116 14.03 17.75 -25.56
N GLN A 117 14.82 16.73 -25.85
CA GLN A 117 14.91 15.57 -25.00
C GLN A 117 15.57 15.90 -23.66
N GLU A 118 16.68 16.63 -23.67
CA GLU A 118 17.36 17.07 -22.46
C GLU A 118 16.40 17.86 -21.54
N TYR A 119 15.61 18.76 -22.13
CA TYR A 119 14.56 19.51 -21.42
C TYR A 119 13.52 18.59 -20.78
N ARG A 120 12.98 17.61 -21.51
CA ARG A 120 12.02 16.62 -20.98
C ARG A 120 12.62 15.81 -19.82
N ASP A 121 13.88 15.38 -19.97
CA ASP A 121 14.58 14.61 -18.95
C ASP A 121 14.78 15.44 -17.66
N PHE A 122 15.11 16.74 -17.78
CA PHE A 122 15.20 17.62 -16.62
C PHE A 122 13.85 17.82 -15.93
N GLN A 123 12.77 18.04 -16.69
CA GLN A 123 11.43 18.16 -16.10
C GLN A 123 11.03 16.89 -15.35
N ALA A 124 11.30 15.71 -15.94
CA ALA A 124 11.02 14.43 -15.30
C ALA A 124 11.80 14.27 -13.98
N ARG A 125 13.10 14.63 -13.96
CA ARG A 125 13.93 14.60 -12.74
C ARG A 125 13.39 15.50 -11.63
N VAL A 126 12.96 16.72 -11.95
CA VAL A 126 12.38 17.65 -10.95
C VAL A 126 11.09 17.07 -10.37
N ARG A 127 10.19 16.55 -11.22
CA ARG A 127 8.93 15.93 -10.76
C ARG A 127 9.18 14.70 -9.90
N GLN A 128 10.14 13.86 -10.29
CA GLN A 128 10.50 12.68 -9.52
C GLN A 128 11.11 13.03 -8.15
N ARG A 129 11.99 14.04 -8.09
CA ARG A 129 12.56 14.53 -6.83
C ARG A 129 11.47 15.06 -5.90
N ARG A 130 10.55 15.87 -6.43
CA ARG A 130 9.38 16.36 -5.68
C ARG A 130 8.59 15.20 -5.05
N LEU A 131 8.22 14.20 -5.85
CA LEU A 131 7.47 13.03 -5.35
C LEU A 131 8.25 12.29 -4.24
N GLN A 132 9.57 12.15 -4.37
CA GLN A 132 10.41 11.55 -3.34
C GLN A 132 10.41 12.36 -2.04
N GLU A 133 10.51 13.69 -2.12
CA GLU A 133 10.47 14.57 -0.95
C GLU A 133 9.10 14.54 -0.26
N GLU A 134 8.00 14.51 -1.03
CA GLU A 134 6.63 14.37 -0.51
C GLU A 134 6.47 13.03 0.25
N LEU A 135 6.90 11.92 -0.35
CA LEU A 135 6.83 10.59 0.28
C LEU A 135 7.66 10.53 1.57
N LEU A 136 8.85 11.13 1.59
CA LEU A 136 9.70 11.17 2.79
C LEU A 136 9.07 12.01 3.90
N LEU A 137 8.42 13.13 3.55
CA LEU A 137 7.75 13.99 4.52
C LEU A 137 6.56 13.30 5.18
N GLU A 138 5.77 12.54 4.41
CA GLU A 138 4.61 11.80 4.92
C GLU A 138 5.00 10.73 5.96
N GLN A 139 6.27 10.29 5.96
CA GLN A 139 6.83 9.31 6.89
C GLN A 139 7.41 9.93 8.17
N GLN A 140 7.56 11.26 8.23
CA GLN A 140 8.05 11.93 9.42
C GLN A 140 6.92 12.08 10.43
N ASP A 141 7.24 11.87 11.71
CA ASP A 141 6.32 12.02 12.84
C ASP A 141 6.13 13.52 13.18
N LEU A 142 5.66 14.28 12.19
CA LEU A 142 5.39 15.71 12.25
C LEU A 142 3.89 15.94 12.47
N SER A 143 3.54 17.09 13.04
CA SER A 143 2.14 17.52 13.12
C SER A 143 1.58 17.80 11.71
N GLU A 144 0.26 17.66 11.54
CA GLU A 144 -0.39 17.88 10.24
C GLU A 144 -0.19 19.31 9.72
N GLU A 145 -0.13 20.32 10.61
CA GLU A 145 0.15 21.71 10.24
C GLU A 145 1.59 21.90 9.70
N GLU A 146 2.57 21.26 10.33
CA GLU A 146 3.96 21.29 9.87
C GLU A 146 4.13 20.55 8.54
N LYS A 147 3.43 19.41 8.37
CA LYS A 147 3.41 18.67 7.10
C LYS A 147 2.84 19.51 5.96
N LEU A 148 1.68 20.15 6.15
CA LEU A 148 1.07 21.01 5.12
C LEU A 148 1.99 22.15 4.70
N THR A 149 2.65 22.78 5.67
CA THR A 149 3.60 23.87 5.41
C THR A 149 4.79 23.38 4.58
N ARG A 150 5.37 22.22 4.92
CA ARG A 150 6.49 21.65 4.17
C ARG A 150 6.09 21.14 2.78
N LEU A 151 4.91 20.57 2.61
CA LEU A 151 4.37 20.19 1.29
C LEU A 151 4.24 21.41 0.38
N ALA A 152 3.70 22.52 0.89
CA ALA A 152 3.60 23.77 0.13
C ALA A 152 4.98 24.31 -0.28
N GLN A 153 5.98 24.20 0.60
CA GLN A 153 7.36 24.60 0.29
C GLN A 153 7.98 23.73 -0.80
N ILE A 154 7.82 22.40 -0.72
CA ILE A 154 8.31 21.44 -1.72
C ILE A 154 7.67 21.74 -3.08
N ALA A 155 6.36 21.97 -3.13
CA ALA A 155 5.64 22.31 -4.36
C ALA A 155 6.15 23.63 -4.96
N THR A 156 6.36 24.65 -4.12
CA THR A 156 6.87 25.97 -4.55
C THR A 156 8.28 25.86 -5.12
N ASN A 157 9.18 25.16 -4.44
CA ASN A 157 10.55 24.95 -4.89
C ASN A 157 10.60 24.24 -6.24
N ALA A 158 9.83 23.15 -6.39
CA ALA A 158 9.74 22.41 -7.65
C ALA A 158 9.20 23.28 -8.80
N GLN A 159 8.19 24.12 -8.53
CA GLN A 159 7.64 25.02 -9.53
C GLN A 159 8.63 26.10 -9.95
N GLN A 160 9.44 26.63 -9.02
CA GLN A 160 10.49 27.59 -9.34
C GLN A 160 11.62 26.94 -10.18
N GLU A 161 12.01 25.71 -9.87
CA GLU A 161 12.99 24.97 -10.69
C GLU A 161 12.47 24.73 -12.11
N LEU A 162 11.20 24.33 -12.26
CA LEU A 162 10.57 24.15 -13.57
C LEU A 162 10.53 25.46 -14.36
N LYS A 163 10.18 26.59 -13.73
CA LYS A 163 10.19 27.90 -14.40
C LYS A 163 11.58 28.29 -14.89
N LYS A 164 12.63 28.07 -14.09
CA LYS A 164 14.02 28.34 -14.50
C LYS A 164 14.45 27.46 -15.69
N LEU A 165 13.97 26.21 -15.74
CA LEU A 165 14.19 25.32 -16.88
C LEU A 165 13.47 25.85 -18.13
N ASP A 166 12.22 26.28 -17.99
CA ASP A 166 11.42 26.85 -19.07
C ASP A 166 12.10 28.09 -19.66
N GLU A 167 12.55 29.02 -18.81
CA GLU A 167 13.26 30.24 -19.20
C GLU A 167 14.59 29.95 -19.92
N LYS A 168 15.28 28.87 -19.56
CA LYS A 168 16.57 28.49 -20.15
C LYS A 168 16.41 27.78 -21.51
N TYR A 169 15.51 26.80 -21.58
CA TYR A 169 15.43 25.87 -22.72
C TYR A 169 14.42 26.29 -23.79
N LEU A 170 13.27 26.90 -23.43
CA LEU A 170 12.25 27.25 -24.41
C LEU A 170 12.76 28.24 -25.49
N PRO A 171 13.49 29.33 -25.14
CA PRO A 171 13.99 30.25 -26.17
C PRO A 171 14.98 29.58 -27.13
N GLN A 172 15.86 28.72 -26.61
CA GLN A 172 16.84 28.00 -27.43
C GLN A 172 16.18 26.97 -28.36
N ILE A 173 15.13 26.31 -27.87
CA ILE A 173 14.31 25.39 -28.65
C ILE A 173 13.58 26.14 -29.76
N GLU A 174 13.01 27.31 -29.49
CA GLU A 174 12.36 28.15 -30.50
C GLU A 174 13.34 28.66 -31.56
N GLU A 175 14.52 29.12 -31.15
CA GLU A 175 15.56 29.57 -32.07
C GLU A 175 16.03 28.45 -33.01
N LYS A 176 16.31 27.27 -32.46
CA LYS A 176 16.70 26.09 -33.27
C LYS A 176 15.56 25.62 -34.17
N GLN A 177 14.30 25.71 -33.75
CA GLN A 177 13.16 25.40 -34.60
C GLN A 177 13.06 26.33 -35.81
N LYS A 178 13.25 27.64 -35.61
CA LYS A 178 13.27 28.61 -36.71
C LYS A 178 14.39 28.30 -37.71
N ARG A 179 15.60 28.01 -37.21
CA ARG A 179 16.73 27.63 -38.05
C ARG A 179 16.48 26.35 -38.85
N VAL A 180 15.87 25.34 -38.24
CA VAL A 180 15.46 24.11 -38.95
C VAL A 180 14.45 24.46 -40.06
N ALA A 181 13.45 25.29 -39.78
CA ALA A 181 12.45 25.68 -40.79
C ALA A 181 13.07 26.45 -41.98
N GLU A 182 14.03 27.35 -41.72
CA GLU A 182 14.77 28.07 -42.77
C GLU A 182 15.62 27.12 -43.64
N LEU A 183 16.30 26.15 -43.01
CA LEU A 183 17.08 25.13 -43.71
C LEU A 183 16.19 24.17 -44.50
N GLU A 184 15.00 23.82 -44.00
CA GLU A 184 14.02 23.01 -44.75
C GLU A 184 13.54 23.75 -45.99
N GLN A 185 13.24 25.04 -45.87
CA GLN A 185 12.84 25.87 -47.00
C GLN A 185 13.95 25.95 -48.05
N THR A 186 15.19 26.21 -47.62
CA THR A 186 16.38 26.30 -48.48
C THR A 186 16.66 24.97 -49.17
N SER A 187 16.62 23.85 -48.44
CA SER A 187 16.81 22.52 -49.00
C SER A 187 15.72 22.16 -50.02
N SER A 188 14.47 22.58 -49.78
CA SER A 188 13.37 22.37 -50.73
C SER A 188 13.54 23.14 -52.04
N GLN A 189 14.15 24.33 -52.01
CA GLN A 189 14.47 25.13 -53.19
C GLN A 189 15.54 24.45 -54.03
N TYR A 190 16.66 24.07 -53.40
CA TYR A 190 17.71 23.31 -54.07
C TYR A 190 17.22 21.96 -54.61
N GLN A 191 16.31 21.28 -53.90
CA GLN A 191 15.71 20.03 -54.40
C GLN A 191 14.92 20.24 -55.71
N LYS A 192 14.22 21.37 -55.85
CA LYS A 192 13.49 21.72 -57.09
C LYS A 192 14.47 21.98 -58.24
N GLU A 193 15.55 22.71 -57.97
CA GLU A 193 16.61 23.00 -58.95
C GLU A 193 17.32 21.73 -59.43
N VAL A 194 17.69 20.84 -58.51
CA VAL A 194 18.31 19.55 -58.81
C VAL A 194 17.37 18.65 -59.62
N LYS A 195 16.07 18.58 -59.30
CA LYS A 195 15.09 17.79 -60.08
C LYS A 195 14.92 18.33 -61.50
N GLY A 196 14.96 19.65 -61.68
CA GLY A 196 14.90 20.29 -62.99
C GLY A 196 16.13 20.01 -63.87
N ALA A 197 17.30 19.85 -63.24
CA ALA A 197 18.57 19.67 -63.93
C ALA A 197 18.96 18.19 -64.13
N ALA A 198 18.62 17.30 -63.19
CA ALA A 198 18.84 15.85 -63.28
C ALA A 198 18.05 15.16 -64.43
N GLY A 199 17.01 15.81 -64.96
CA GLY A 199 16.30 15.35 -66.15
C GLY A 199 17.12 15.40 -67.44
N LYS A 200 18.35 15.95 -67.43
CA LYS A 200 19.13 16.25 -68.65
C LYS A 200 20.51 15.57 -68.79
N MET A 201 21.05 14.83 -67.82
CA MET A 201 22.39 14.21 -67.99
C MET A 201 22.62 12.90 -67.24
N ARG A 202 23.41 12.02 -67.86
CA ARG A 202 24.02 10.81 -67.29
C ARG A 202 25.44 11.15 -66.80
N ALA A 203 25.62 11.33 -65.50
CA ALA A 203 26.94 11.33 -64.85
C ALA A 203 26.96 10.18 -63.85
N VAL A 204 27.84 9.19 -64.05
CA VAL A 204 27.80 7.88 -63.36
C VAL A 204 28.92 7.70 -62.33
N ASP A 205 30.01 8.48 -62.38
CA ASP A 205 31.16 8.25 -61.48
C ASP A 205 31.16 9.12 -60.21
N ASP A 206 30.81 10.41 -60.27
CA ASP A 206 30.80 11.30 -59.09
C ASP A 206 29.64 10.96 -58.12
N THR A 207 28.54 10.40 -58.66
CA THR A 207 27.40 9.90 -57.87
C THR A 207 27.75 8.77 -56.92
N ARG A 208 28.77 7.96 -57.24
CA ARG A 208 29.11 6.78 -56.44
C ARG A 208 29.86 7.15 -55.16
N GLN A 209 30.80 8.10 -55.25
CA GLN A 209 31.51 8.62 -54.08
C GLN A 209 30.58 9.37 -53.12
N VAL A 210 29.67 10.20 -53.65
CA VAL A 210 28.64 10.89 -52.85
C VAL A 210 27.70 9.88 -52.17
N TYR A 211 27.35 8.79 -52.85
CA TYR A 211 26.52 7.73 -52.28
C TYR A 211 27.23 6.95 -51.17
N GLU A 212 28.51 6.60 -51.35
CA GLU A 212 29.32 5.92 -50.33
C GLU A 212 29.55 6.81 -49.10
N ALA A 213 29.87 8.09 -49.29
CA ALA A 213 29.98 9.06 -48.20
C ALA A 213 28.66 9.19 -47.42
N ARG A 214 27.51 9.22 -48.12
CA ARG A 214 26.17 9.26 -47.51
C ARG A 214 25.85 7.99 -46.73
N LEU A 215 26.17 6.80 -47.28
CA LEU A 215 26.00 5.52 -46.57
C LEU A 215 26.80 5.50 -45.27
N LYS A 216 28.05 5.97 -45.32
CA LYS A 216 28.92 6.02 -44.15
C LYS A 216 28.41 7.01 -43.10
N GLN A 217 28.01 8.22 -43.50
CA GLN A 217 27.38 9.20 -42.59
C GLN A 217 26.08 8.65 -41.98
N GLN A 218 25.25 7.96 -42.77
CA GLN A 218 24.00 7.36 -42.28
C GLN A 218 24.27 6.22 -41.30
N GLN A 219 25.30 5.39 -41.55
CA GLN A 219 25.75 4.38 -40.60
C GLN A 219 26.26 5.01 -39.30
N GLU A 220 27.09 6.05 -39.38
CA GLU A 220 27.58 6.78 -38.21
C GLU A 220 26.42 7.43 -37.43
N TYR A 221 25.41 7.98 -38.12
CA TYR A 221 24.19 8.51 -37.53
C TYR A 221 23.45 7.45 -36.69
N TYR A 222 23.13 6.30 -37.29
CA TYR A 222 22.43 5.25 -36.57
C TYR A 222 23.28 4.63 -35.46
N GLN A 223 24.59 4.53 -35.66
CA GLN A 223 25.51 4.02 -34.63
C GLN A 223 25.57 4.94 -33.42
N ASN A 224 25.63 6.26 -33.65
CA ASN A 224 25.63 7.26 -32.58
C ASN A 224 24.28 7.27 -31.84
N GLN A 225 23.15 7.22 -32.56
CA GLN A 225 21.81 7.07 -31.96
C GLN A 225 21.70 5.82 -31.10
N LEU A 226 22.19 4.68 -31.61
CA LEU A 226 22.17 3.42 -30.87
C LEU A 226 23.04 3.47 -29.60
N ASN A 227 24.21 4.11 -29.69
CA ASN A 227 25.11 4.28 -28.55
C ASN A 227 24.53 5.24 -27.50
N GLU A 228 23.91 6.34 -27.92
CA GLU A 228 23.21 7.25 -27.02
C GLU A 228 22.02 6.55 -26.34
N GLN A 229 21.22 5.81 -27.09
CA GLN A 229 20.09 5.06 -26.56
C GLN A 229 20.55 4.01 -25.54
N LYS A 230 21.62 3.27 -25.82
CA LYS A 230 22.23 2.34 -24.85
C LYS A 230 22.68 3.06 -23.58
N ARG A 231 23.38 4.19 -23.69
CA ARG A 231 23.83 4.99 -22.54
C ARG A 231 22.67 5.55 -21.72
N ARG A 232 21.52 5.81 -22.33
CA ARG A 232 20.31 6.23 -21.61
C ARG A 232 19.67 5.06 -20.89
N TYR A 233 19.51 3.92 -21.56
CA TYR A 233 18.94 2.72 -20.95
C TYR A 233 19.75 2.26 -19.72
N GLU A 234 21.08 2.30 -19.79
CA GLU A 234 21.93 1.98 -18.62
C GLU A 234 21.73 2.98 -17.47
N ARG A 235 21.63 4.28 -17.77
CA ARG A 235 21.33 5.30 -16.76
C ARG A 235 19.95 5.13 -16.14
N GLU A 236 18.92 4.88 -16.94
CA GLU A 236 17.57 4.61 -16.47
C GLU A 236 17.51 3.37 -15.58
N LYS A 237 18.22 2.31 -15.95
CA LYS A 237 18.34 1.09 -15.14
C LYS A 237 18.99 1.39 -13.79
N GLU A 238 20.05 2.19 -13.77
CA GLU A 238 20.72 2.57 -12.52
C GLU A 238 19.83 3.48 -11.65
N ASP A 239 19.14 4.45 -12.25
CA ASP A 239 18.19 5.32 -11.57
C ASP A 239 17.01 4.53 -11.00
N LEU A 240 16.50 3.55 -11.75
CA LEU A 240 15.44 2.66 -11.31
C LEU A 240 15.89 1.77 -10.15
N LYS A 241 17.13 1.26 -10.20
CA LYS A 241 17.73 0.51 -9.09
C LYS A 241 17.82 1.38 -7.83
N LYS A 242 18.35 2.60 -7.94
CA LYS A 242 18.42 3.56 -6.83
C LYS A 242 17.03 3.91 -6.28
N TYR A 243 16.04 4.03 -7.16
CA TYR A 243 14.65 4.24 -6.76
C TYR A 243 14.11 3.08 -5.92
N TYR A 244 14.27 1.83 -6.38
CA TYR A 244 13.82 0.66 -5.62
C TYR A 244 14.59 0.48 -4.32
N GLU A 245 15.90 0.75 -4.28
CA GLU A 245 16.69 0.71 -3.05
C GLU A 245 16.16 1.72 -2.01
N LYS A 246 15.88 2.96 -2.44
CA LYS A 246 15.25 3.98 -1.57
C LYS A 246 13.85 3.59 -1.14
N LEU A 247 13.01 3.11 -2.08
CA LEU A 247 11.66 2.65 -1.77
C LEU A 247 11.67 1.50 -0.75
N MET A 248 12.61 0.56 -0.90
CA MET A 248 12.78 -0.54 0.04
C MET A 248 13.21 -0.01 1.41
N GLN A 249 14.17 0.92 1.48
CA GLN A 249 14.54 1.58 2.73
C GLN A 249 13.35 2.29 3.38
N THR A 250 12.56 3.00 2.59
CA THR A 250 11.32 3.66 3.00
C THR A 250 10.28 2.68 3.56
N ILE A 251 9.99 1.59 2.84
CA ILE A 251 9.06 0.56 3.30
C ILE A 251 9.57 -0.08 4.59
N VAL A 252 10.87 -0.38 4.67
CA VAL A 252 11.50 -0.89 5.88
C VAL A 252 11.31 0.10 7.03
N MET A 253 11.56 1.40 6.85
CA MET A 253 11.34 2.40 7.91
C MET A 253 9.87 2.48 8.34
N ARG A 254 8.91 2.39 7.41
CA ARG A 254 7.47 2.39 7.73
C ARG A 254 7.06 1.24 8.65
N TYR A 255 7.55 0.04 8.37
CA TYR A 255 7.20 -1.17 9.13
C TYR A 255 8.18 -1.46 10.28
N ASN A 256 9.25 -0.68 10.39
CA ASN A 256 10.30 -0.83 11.40
C ASN A 256 10.84 0.56 11.80
N PRO A 257 10.03 1.41 12.44
CA PRO A 257 10.44 2.76 12.82
C PRO A 257 11.55 2.76 13.89
N LEU A 258 12.28 3.87 13.95
CA LEU A 258 13.18 4.19 15.06
C LEU A 258 12.43 5.04 16.08
N PHE A 259 12.33 4.57 17.31
CA PHE A 259 11.68 5.31 18.40
C PHE A 259 12.67 6.33 18.99
N THR A 260 12.49 7.59 18.63
CA THR A 260 13.41 8.69 19.00
C THR A 260 12.92 9.53 20.17
N THR A 261 11.63 9.46 20.52
CA THR A 261 11.05 10.21 21.64
C THR A 261 11.53 9.69 22.98
N GLN A 262 11.83 10.59 23.92
CA GLN A 262 12.31 10.25 25.26
C GLN A 262 11.35 9.31 26.01
N GLU A 263 10.04 9.56 25.95
CA GLU A 263 9.02 8.72 26.61
C GLU A 263 9.07 7.25 26.15
N LEU A 264 9.17 7.01 24.84
CA LEU A 264 9.30 5.65 24.30
C LEU A 264 10.63 5.01 24.70
N GLN A 265 11.72 5.77 24.74
CA GLN A 265 13.02 5.24 25.16
C GLN A 265 13.02 4.82 26.64
N GLU A 266 12.39 5.60 27.51
CA GLU A 266 12.20 5.26 28.93
C GLU A 266 11.33 4.01 29.09
N ALA A 267 10.21 3.92 28.35
CA ALA A 267 9.34 2.75 28.36
C ALA A 267 10.05 1.46 27.91
N LEU A 268 10.96 1.56 26.95
CA LEU A 268 11.79 0.44 26.47
C LEU A 268 12.80 -0.05 27.50
N GLN A 269 13.31 0.84 28.35
CA GLN A 269 14.33 0.52 29.35
C GLN A 269 13.74 0.11 30.70
N TYR A 270 12.45 0.35 30.91
CA TYR A 270 11.74 0.04 32.15
C TYR A 270 11.87 -1.45 32.50
N ARG A 271 12.32 -1.74 33.73
CA ARG A 271 12.51 -3.12 34.20
C ARG A 271 11.39 -3.49 35.14
N VAL A 272 10.74 -4.62 34.87
CA VAL A 272 9.74 -5.19 35.76
C VAL A 272 10.13 -6.59 36.19
N ASP A 273 9.99 -6.86 37.48
CA ASP A 273 10.17 -8.19 38.04
C ASP A 273 8.90 -9.02 37.79
N ILE A 274 9.01 -10.04 36.95
CA ILE A 274 7.89 -10.90 36.57
C ILE A 274 7.92 -12.14 37.45
N LYS A 275 7.15 -12.13 38.53
CA LYS A 275 6.89 -13.32 39.35
C LYS A 275 5.58 -13.93 38.89
N THR A 276 5.58 -15.15 38.36
CA THR A 276 4.37 -15.86 37.93
C THR A 276 3.58 -16.39 39.14
N PRO A 277 2.36 -15.89 39.42
CA PRO A 277 1.49 -16.51 40.39
C PRO A 277 0.46 -17.41 39.67
N LEU A 278 0.11 -18.54 40.30
CA LEU A 278 -1.13 -19.26 40.01
C LEU A 278 -2.34 -18.41 40.43
N PRO A 279 -3.45 -18.42 39.67
CA PRO A 279 -4.62 -17.61 39.96
C PRO A 279 -5.42 -18.19 41.13
N VAL A 280 -5.55 -17.42 42.21
CA VAL A 280 -6.24 -17.84 43.46
C VAL A 280 -7.66 -17.27 43.57
N TRP A 281 -8.02 -16.28 42.75
CA TRP A 281 -9.27 -15.50 42.91
C TRP A 281 -10.38 -15.86 41.92
N ALA A 282 -10.14 -16.77 40.96
CA ALA A 282 -11.16 -17.23 40.01
C ALA A 282 -12.36 -17.86 40.74
N ASP A 283 -12.11 -18.63 41.79
CA ASP A 283 -13.15 -19.27 42.60
C ASP A 283 -13.95 -18.24 43.42
N VAL A 284 -13.28 -17.21 43.94
CA VAL A 284 -13.91 -16.11 44.69
C VAL A 284 -14.92 -15.37 43.80
N ILE A 285 -14.58 -15.10 42.54
CA ILE A 285 -15.50 -14.43 41.59
C ILE A 285 -16.71 -15.28 41.27
N LYS A 286 -16.49 -16.58 41.00
CA LYS A 286 -17.57 -17.51 40.70
C LYS A 286 -18.54 -17.61 41.89
N GLN A 287 -18.01 -17.66 43.12
CA GLN A 287 -18.81 -17.70 44.34
C GLN A 287 -19.61 -16.41 44.56
N HIS A 288 -19.03 -15.25 44.29
CA HIS A 288 -19.66 -13.94 44.56
C HIS A 288 -20.44 -13.35 43.38
N ARG A 289 -20.53 -14.05 42.23
CA ARG A 289 -21.29 -13.68 41.03
C ARG A 289 -21.04 -12.24 40.58
N LEU A 290 -19.79 -11.78 40.58
CA LEU A 290 -19.45 -10.36 40.41
C LEU A 290 -19.70 -9.77 39.00
N GLY A 291 -20.48 -10.42 38.12
CA GLY A 291 -20.92 -9.87 36.84
C GLY A 291 -19.88 -9.88 35.72
N PHE A 292 -18.68 -10.41 35.96
CA PHE A 292 -17.64 -10.58 34.94
C PHE A 292 -17.28 -12.05 34.70
N SER A 293 -17.03 -12.38 33.42
CA SER A 293 -16.67 -13.74 32.98
C SER A 293 -15.16 -13.94 33.08
N VAL A 294 -14.74 -14.78 34.03
CA VAL A 294 -13.34 -15.18 34.20
C VAL A 294 -12.82 -15.91 32.95
N ASP A 295 -13.66 -16.71 32.30
CA ASP A 295 -13.30 -17.47 31.10
C ASP A 295 -13.03 -16.58 29.89
N GLU A 296 -13.76 -15.46 29.78
CA GLU A 296 -13.54 -14.47 28.73
C GLU A 296 -12.22 -13.73 28.94
N LEU A 297 -11.91 -13.37 30.19
CA LEU A 297 -10.62 -12.77 30.54
C LEU A 297 -9.44 -13.70 30.19
N TYR A 298 -9.53 -14.99 30.53
CA TYR A 298 -8.51 -15.96 30.12
C TYR A 298 -8.40 -16.13 28.60
N ARG A 299 -9.51 -16.03 27.88
CA ARG A 299 -9.51 -16.08 26.42
C ARG A 299 -8.78 -14.88 25.82
N GLN A 300 -9.07 -13.67 26.30
CA GLN A 300 -8.40 -12.45 25.86
C GLN A 300 -6.89 -12.49 26.10
N VAL A 301 -6.47 -12.96 27.29
CA VAL A 301 -5.04 -13.14 27.61
C VAL A 301 -4.37 -14.12 26.64
N ARG A 302 -5.00 -15.27 26.34
CA ARG A 302 -4.46 -16.24 25.37
C ARG A 302 -4.35 -15.66 23.96
N TYR A 303 -5.34 -14.87 23.52
CA TYR A 303 -5.29 -14.22 22.20
C TYR A 303 -4.17 -13.20 22.13
N GLN A 304 -4.00 -12.38 23.16
CA GLN A 304 -2.91 -11.44 23.26
C GLN A 304 -1.54 -12.17 23.22
N GLU A 305 -1.35 -13.23 24.01
CA GLU A 305 -0.12 -14.03 23.97
C GLU A 305 0.16 -14.60 22.58
N THR A 306 -0.87 -15.07 21.87
CA THR A 306 -0.76 -15.62 20.51
C THR A 306 -0.30 -14.55 19.52
N ILE A 307 -0.91 -13.36 19.56
CA ILE A 307 -0.55 -12.22 18.72
C ILE A 307 0.90 -11.80 18.99
N MET A 308 1.27 -11.63 20.26
CA MET A 308 2.62 -11.22 20.65
C MET A 308 3.69 -12.22 20.22
N LYS A 309 3.44 -13.53 20.38
CA LYS A 309 4.34 -14.58 19.88
C LYS A 309 4.50 -14.51 18.37
N ARG A 310 3.41 -14.29 17.63
CA ARG A 310 3.47 -14.18 16.17
C ARG A 310 4.27 -12.96 15.72
N LEU A 311 4.07 -11.83 16.40
CA LEU A 311 4.82 -10.61 16.15
C LEU A 311 6.33 -10.80 16.43
N LEU A 312 6.71 -11.49 17.50
CA LEU A 312 8.12 -11.79 17.81
C LEU A 312 8.84 -12.64 16.76
N LEU A 313 8.12 -13.38 15.91
CA LEU A 313 8.72 -14.18 14.83
C LEU A 313 9.13 -13.34 13.61
N VAL A 314 8.67 -12.09 13.52
CA VAL A 314 9.03 -11.19 12.41
C VAL A 314 10.42 -10.60 12.70
N PRO A 315 11.38 -10.68 11.75
CA PRO A 315 12.76 -10.25 11.97
C PRO A 315 12.90 -8.73 11.83
N TYR A 316 12.39 -7.99 12.80
CA TYR A 316 12.60 -6.54 12.88
C TYR A 316 14.07 -6.22 13.14
N THR A 317 14.59 -5.18 12.48
CA THR A 317 15.98 -4.73 12.63
C THR A 317 16.15 -3.42 13.42
N ASN A 318 15.06 -2.71 13.74
CA ASN A 318 15.10 -1.40 14.42
C ASN A 318 14.37 -1.46 15.78
N SER A 319 13.82 -0.34 16.26
CA SER A 319 13.31 -0.21 17.63
C SER A 319 12.13 -1.13 17.95
N VAL A 320 11.40 -1.61 16.94
CA VAL A 320 10.33 -2.60 17.07
C VAL A 320 10.84 -3.91 17.67
N ALA A 321 12.07 -4.32 17.35
CA ALA A 321 12.68 -5.54 17.88
C ALA A 321 12.78 -5.53 19.42
N LEU A 322 12.95 -4.35 20.02
CA LEU A 322 13.01 -4.17 21.48
C LEU A 322 11.62 -3.89 22.07
N ALA A 323 10.75 -3.19 21.34
CA ALA A 323 9.42 -2.83 21.82
C ALA A 323 8.50 -4.02 22.01
N ILE A 324 8.46 -4.97 21.07
CA ILE A 324 7.54 -6.11 21.17
C ILE A 324 7.83 -6.98 22.40
N PRO A 325 9.09 -7.38 22.69
CA PRO A 325 9.42 -8.03 23.95
C PRO A 325 9.05 -7.19 25.17
N GLN A 326 9.21 -5.87 25.11
CA GLN A 326 8.92 -4.98 26.23
C GLN A 326 7.42 -4.87 26.51
N VAL A 327 6.59 -4.67 25.48
CA VAL A 327 5.12 -4.69 25.58
C VAL A 327 4.66 -6.03 26.17
N TYR A 328 5.25 -7.13 25.72
CA TYR A 328 4.96 -8.44 26.27
C TYR A 328 5.29 -8.53 27.78
N ARG A 329 6.48 -8.08 28.20
CA ARG A 329 6.87 -8.03 29.61
C ARG A 329 5.95 -7.15 30.46
N LEU A 330 5.63 -5.94 29.97
CA LEU A 330 4.70 -5.02 30.64
C LEU A 330 3.32 -5.63 30.81
N SER A 331 2.84 -6.37 29.82
CA SER A 331 1.54 -7.05 29.93
C SER A 331 1.55 -8.19 30.94
N LEU A 332 2.66 -8.94 31.07
CA LEU A 332 2.83 -9.95 32.11
C LEU A 332 2.91 -9.31 33.50
N ALA A 333 3.59 -8.18 33.62
CA ALA A 333 3.64 -7.42 34.85
C ALA A 333 2.24 -6.93 35.29
N LEU A 334 1.49 -6.32 34.36
CA LEU A 334 0.13 -5.86 34.61
C LEU A 334 -0.76 -7.03 35.06
N ARG A 335 -0.66 -8.18 34.40
CA ARG A 335 -1.34 -9.41 34.81
C ARG A 335 -0.98 -9.78 36.24
N ASN A 336 0.30 -9.81 36.60
CA ASN A 336 0.73 -10.16 37.95
C ASN A 336 0.18 -9.19 39.00
N GLU A 337 0.13 -7.89 38.71
CA GLU A 337 -0.46 -6.89 39.61
C GLU A 337 -1.96 -7.13 39.82
N TYR A 338 -2.71 -7.42 38.76
CA TYR A 338 -4.12 -7.81 38.88
C TYR A 338 -4.31 -9.10 39.67
N GLU A 339 -3.44 -10.08 39.48
CA GLU A 339 -3.45 -11.34 40.23
C GLU A 339 -3.17 -11.10 41.73
N ASN A 340 -2.23 -10.21 42.06
CA ASN A 340 -1.93 -9.82 43.43
C ASN A 340 -3.10 -9.08 44.07
N LEU A 341 -3.71 -8.14 43.35
CA LEU A 341 -4.93 -7.46 43.80
C LEU A 341 -6.05 -8.47 44.05
N GLY A 342 -6.26 -9.41 43.13
CA GLY A 342 -7.23 -10.49 43.28
C GLY A 342 -6.97 -11.35 44.51
N LYS A 343 -5.71 -11.69 44.79
CA LYS A 343 -5.32 -12.43 46.01
C LYS A 343 -5.63 -11.65 47.28
N VAL A 344 -5.26 -10.37 47.34
CA VAL A 344 -5.49 -9.52 48.51
C VAL A 344 -6.99 -9.36 48.76
N VAL A 345 -7.76 -9.01 47.72
CA VAL A 345 -9.22 -8.85 47.82
C VAL A 345 -9.89 -10.18 48.18
N GLY A 346 -9.50 -11.28 47.52
CA GLY A 346 -10.03 -12.61 47.79
C GLY A 346 -9.75 -13.08 49.22
N GLY A 347 -8.56 -12.82 49.75
CA GLY A 347 -8.21 -13.07 51.15
C GLY A 347 -9.10 -12.29 52.11
N VAL A 348 -9.24 -10.96 51.92
CA VAL A 348 -10.08 -10.12 52.78
C VAL A 348 -11.55 -10.55 52.75
N LEU A 349 -12.09 -10.89 51.56
CA LEU A 349 -13.46 -11.38 51.43
C LEU A 349 -13.65 -12.72 52.15
N SER A 350 -12.71 -13.65 51.99
CA SER A 350 -12.77 -14.97 52.63
C SER A 350 -12.68 -14.87 54.15
N GLU A 351 -11.80 -14.02 54.68
CA GLU A 351 -11.70 -13.76 56.13
C GLU A 351 -12.98 -13.14 56.70
N ARG A 352 -13.55 -12.15 56.00
CA ARG A 352 -14.82 -11.53 56.40
C ARG A 352 -15.98 -12.50 56.35
N GLU A 353 -16.06 -13.36 55.34
CA GLU A 353 -17.08 -14.40 55.23
C GLU A 353 -16.98 -15.40 56.40
N GLN A 354 -15.76 -15.85 56.73
CA GLN A 354 -15.56 -16.73 57.88
C GLN A 354 -15.93 -16.07 59.20
N LEU A 355 -15.57 -14.80 59.40
CA LEU A 355 -15.95 -14.04 60.58
C LEU A 355 -17.48 -13.91 60.67
N TRP A 356 -18.13 -13.53 59.58
CA TRP A 356 -19.58 -13.40 59.51
C TRP A 356 -20.28 -14.71 59.82
N LYS A 357 -19.80 -15.83 59.26
CA LYS A 357 -20.33 -17.15 59.55
C LYS A 357 -20.23 -17.48 61.05
N ARG A 358 -19.08 -17.25 61.69
CA ARG A 358 -18.92 -17.49 63.15
C ARG A 358 -19.86 -16.62 63.98
N ILE A 359 -20.01 -15.34 63.61
CA ILE A 359 -20.93 -14.41 64.29
C ILE A 359 -22.38 -14.88 64.11
N ASN A 360 -22.78 -15.21 62.89
CA ASN A 360 -24.11 -15.69 62.55
C ASN A 360 -24.45 -16.99 63.29
N ASP A 361 -23.54 -17.96 63.29
CA ASP A 361 -23.72 -19.23 64.01
C ASP A 361 -23.87 -19.01 65.53
N GLY A 362 -23.12 -18.05 66.10
CA GLY A 362 -23.25 -17.63 67.49
C GLY A 362 -24.61 -16.99 67.79
N LEU A 363 -25.07 -16.09 66.94
CA LEU A 363 -26.37 -15.41 67.07
C LEU A 363 -27.55 -16.37 66.91
N VAL A 364 -27.47 -17.30 65.95
CA VAL A 364 -28.45 -18.38 65.79
C VAL A 364 -28.49 -19.25 67.05
N ARG A 365 -27.34 -19.58 67.65
CA ARG A 365 -27.30 -20.34 68.90
C ARG A 365 -27.98 -19.58 70.05
N VAL A 366 -27.71 -18.29 70.20
CA VAL A 366 -28.37 -17.44 71.21
C VAL A 366 -29.88 -17.39 71.01
N ALA A 367 -30.34 -17.24 69.75
CA ALA A 367 -31.76 -17.29 69.43
C ALA A 367 -32.38 -18.64 69.85
N ARG A 368 -31.73 -19.76 69.52
CA ARG A 368 -32.18 -21.11 69.92
C ARG A 368 -32.24 -21.30 71.43
N GLU A 369 -31.22 -20.86 72.18
CA GLU A 369 -31.17 -20.94 73.64
C GLU A 369 -32.30 -20.14 74.30
N ARG A 370 -32.72 -19.04 73.67
CA ARG A 370 -33.86 -18.21 74.11
C ARG A 370 -35.22 -18.72 73.60
N GLY A 371 -35.26 -19.79 72.80
CA GLY A 371 -36.47 -20.28 72.16
C GLY A 371 -37.05 -19.30 71.13
N GLU A 372 -36.19 -18.52 70.48
CA GLU A 372 -36.55 -17.49 69.50
C GLU A 372 -36.27 -17.96 68.07
N ILE A 373 -37.11 -17.52 67.13
CA ILE A 373 -36.95 -17.87 65.70
C ILE A 373 -35.81 -17.06 65.06
N GLY A 374 -35.65 -15.81 65.48
CA GLY A 374 -34.58 -14.94 65.03
C GLY A 374 -34.44 -13.67 65.86
N LEU A 375 -33.40 -12.90 65.56
CA LEU A 375 -33.00 -11.70 66.30
C LEU A 375 -32.71 -10.56 65.33
N VAL A 376 -33.09 -9.34 65.71
CA VAL A 376 -32.65 -8.11 65.04
C VAL A 376 -31.20 -7.83 65.40
N ILE A 377 -30.35 -7.65 64.41
CA ILE A 377 -28.90 -7.43 64.61
C ILE A 377 -28.43 -6.06 64.12
N SER A 378 -29.26 -5.35 63.34
CA SER A 378 -29.08 -3.93 63.03
C SER A 378 -30.43 -3.22 63.02
N SER A 379 -30.50 -2.06 63.65
CA SER A 379 -31.69 -1.21 63.71
C SER A 379 -31.83 -0.26 62.50
N GLN A 380 -30.82 -0.17 61.64
CA GLN A 380 -30.86 0.66 60.44
C GLN A 380 -31.86 0.09 59.44
N GLN A 381 -32.74 0.92 58.86
CA GLN A 381 -33.75 0.46 57.90
C GLN A 381 -33.17 0.28 56.49
N PRO A 382 -33.42 -0.84 55.78
CA PRO A 382 -34.14 -2.02 56.26
C PRO A 382 -33.32 -2.80 57.29
N ALA A 383 -33.94 -3.22 58.39
CA ALA A 383 -33.24 -3.84 59.51
C ALA A 383 -32.67 -5.21 59.13
N LEU A 384 -31.48 -5.51 59.62
CA LEU A 384 -30.84 -6.80 59.38
C LEU A 384 -31.23 -7.75 60.50
N VAL A 385 -31.68 -8.96 60.13
CA VAL A 385 -32.07 -10.01 61.07
C VAL A 385 -31.29 -11.29 60.82
N VAL A 386 -31.06 -12.03 61.90
CA VAL A 386 -30.56 -13.40 61.85
C VAL A 386 -31.71 -14.32 62.21
N ILE A 387 -31.99 -15.31 61.38
CA ILE A 387 -33.06 -16.29 61.58
C ILE A 387 -32.42 -17.67 61.60
N ASP A 388 -32.92 -18.55 62.46
CA ASP A 388 -32.48 -19.93 62.48
C ASP A 388 -32.75 -20.61 61.12
N PRO A 389 -31.73 -21.20 60.46
CA PRO A 389 -31.87 -21.85 59.16
C PRO A 389 -32.94 -22.95 59.07
N ILE A 390 -33.40 -23.50 60.20
CA ILE A 390 -34.51 -24.46 60.24
C ILE A 390 -35.80 -23.83 59.66
N TYR A 391 -35.96 -22.51 59.79
CA TYR A 391 -37.11 -21.79 59.26
C TYR A 391 -36.79 -21.25 57.85
N ALA A 392 -37.41 -21.84 56.84
CA ALA A 392 -37.25 -21.43 55.45
C ALA A 392 -38.03 -20.12 55.16
N VAL A 393 -37.35 -18.98 55.27
CA VAL A 393 -37.92 -17.65 54.97
C VAL A 393 -37.69 -17.29 53.50
N LYS A 394 -38.73 -16.77 52.84
CA LYS A 394 -38.71 -16.28 51.47
C LYS A 394 -38.96 -14.77 51.43
N THR A 395 -38.50 -14.13 50.35
CA THR A 395 -38.77 -12.71 50.11
C THR A 395 -40.29 -12.53 49.97
N GLY A 396 -40.84 -11.62 50.75
CA GLY A 396 -42.27 -11.33 50.80
C GLY A 396 -43.01 -11.96 51.99
N ASP A 397 -42.38 -12.90 52.71
CA ASP A 397 -42.95 -13.49 53.93
C ASP A 397 -43.18 -12.42 55.00
N ILE A 398 -44.15 -12.66 55.87
CA ILE A 398 -44.56 -11.71 56.92
C ILE A 398 -44.14 -12.25 58.29
N GLY A 399 -43.50 -11.39 59.07
CA GLY A 399 -43.12 -11.64 60.45
C GLY A 399 -43.62 -10.56 61.39
N TYR A 400 -43.36 -10.78 62.67
CA TYR A 400 -43.62 -9.82 63.73
C TYR A 400 -42.34 -9.65 64.55
N ILE A 401 -42.07 -8.42 64.96
CA ILE A 401 -40.94 -8.10 65.83
C ILE A 401 -41.47 -7.71 67.20
N PHE A 402 -40.89 -8.32 68.24
CA PHE A 402 -41.25 -8.08 69.62
C PHE A 402 -40.05 -7.60 70.43
N ARG A 403 -40.31 -6.70 71.37
CA ARG A 403 -39.37 -6.31 72.41
C ARG A 403 -39.76 -7.03 73.69
N GLN A 404 -38.81 -7.77 74.27
CA GLN A 404 -39.07 -8.65 75.42
C GLN A 404 -40.19 -9.67 75.13
N ASP A 405 -40.90 -10.15 76.15
CA ASP A 405 -41.88 -11.23 76.00
C ASP A 405 -43.28 -10.78 75.59
N SER A 406 -43.59 -9.48 75.56
CA SER A 406 -44.98 -9.03 75.44
C SER A 406 -45.23 -7.76 74.61
N GLN A 407 -44.20 -6.99 74.24
CA GLN A 407 -44.40 -5.76 73.47
C GLN A 407 -44.20 -6.01 71.97
N MET A 408 -45.29 -6.02 71.19
CA MET A 408 -45.21 -6.05 69.73
C MET A 408 -44.74 -4.68 69.21
N ILE A 409 -43.68 -4.67 68.40
CA ILE A 409 -43.06 -3.45 67.87
C ILE A 409 -43.54 -3.15 66.46
N ALA A 410 -43.50 -4.14 65.58
CA ALA A 410 -43.94 -3.99 64.19
C ALA A 410 -44.33 -5.32 63.56
N LYS A 411 -45.19 -5.23 62.56
CA LYS A 411 -45.36 -6.26 61.53
C LYS A 411 -44.40 -5.96 60.39
N VAL A 412 -43.62 -6.94 59.97
CA VAL A 412 -42.54 -6.77 59.00
C VAL A 412 -42.65 -7.71 57.80
N GLN A 413 -42.05 -7.31 56.68
CA GLN A 413 -41.86 -8.12 55.50
C GLN A 413 -40.38 -8.52 55.35
N PHE A 414 -40.10 -9.78 55.06
CA PHE A 414 -38.74 -10.24 54.81
C PHE A 414 -38.29 -9.95 53.38
N ARG A 415 -37.04 -9.54 53.23
CA ARG A 415 -36.32 -9.39 51.96
C ARG A 415 -34.98 -10.10 52.04
N LEU A 416 -34.78 -11.11 51.21
CA LEU A 416 -33.47 -11.75 51.08
C LEU A 416 -32.60 -10.96 50.11
N SER A 417 -31.35 -10.72 50.51
CA SER A 417 -30.30 -10.23 49.63
C SER A 417 -29.63 -11.38 48.88
N ASN A 418 -28.98 -11.05 47.76
CA ASN A 418 -28.20 -11.98 46.93
C ASN A 418 -27.09 -12.71 47.72
N TYR A 419 -26.71 -12.18 48.89
CA TYR A 419 -25.68 -12.72 49.79
C TYR A 419 -26.24 -13.44 51.03
N GLN A 420 -27.46 -13.99 50.95
CA GLN A 420 -28.13 -14.75 52.03
C GLN A 420 -28.44 -13.95 53.31
N SER A 421 -28.17 -12.64 53.34
CA SER A 421 -28.61 -11.76 54.42
C SER A 421 -30.12 -11.57 54.37
N ILE A 422 -30.78 -11.64 55.53
CA ILE A 422 -32.22 -11.45 55.65
C ILE A 422 -32.47 -10.06 56.22
N PHE A 423 -33.14 -9.23 55.44
CA PHE A 423 -33.59 -7.91 55.87
C PHE A 423 -35.08 -7.93 56.19
N VAL A 424 -35.50 -7.03 57.07
CA VAL A 424 -36.90 -6.81 57.42
C VAL A 424 -37.27 -5.36 57.21
N GLU A 425 -38.42 -5.15 56.59
CA GLU A 425 -39.02 -3.84 56.41
C GLU A 425 -40.35 -3.76 57.15
N PRO A 426 -40.59 -2.69 57.92
CA PRO A 426 -41.85 -2.52 58.63
C PRO A 426 -42.99 -2.27 57.64
N ILE A 427 -44.02 -3.12 57.72
CA ILE A 427 -45.31 -2.91 57.07
C ILE A 427 -46.18 -2.01 57.94
N GLU A 428 -46.16 -2.27 59.25
CA GLU A 428 -47.01 -1.58 60.24
C GLU A 428 -46.27 -1.50 61.58
N TRP A 429 -46.24 -0.30 62.17
CA TRP A 429 -45.61 -0.05 63.47
C TRP A 429 -46.66 -0.03 64.59
N TYR A 430 -46.39 -0.75 65.66
CA TYR A 430 -47.18 -0.73 66.89
C TYR A 430 -46.46 0.00 68.04
N ASP A 431 -45.14 0.18 67.94
CA ASP A 431 -44.36 1.01 68.87
C ASP A 431 -44.45 2.51 68.49
N THR A 432 -44.55 3.37 69.50
CA THR A 432 -44.67 4.84 69.32
C THR A 432 -43.37 5.45 68.81
N LYS A 433 -42.22 4.85 69.16
CA LYS A 433 -40.89 5.31 68.73
C LYS A 433 -40.52 4.89 67.31
N LYS A 434 -41.26 3.92 66.73
CA LYS A 434 -41.04 3.40 65.36
C LYS A 434 -39.60 3.01 65.07
N GLU A 435 -38.95 2.38 66.04
CA GLU A 435 -37.56 1.94 65.94
C GLU A 435 -37.41 0.48 66.37
N PHE A 436 -36.53 -0.24 65.69
CA PHE A 436 -36.05 -1.54 66.16
C PHE A 436 -34.85 -1.35 67.07
N GLN A 437 -34.69 -2.23 68.05
CA GLN A 437 -33.51 -2.35 68.88
C GLN A 437 -32.76 -3.63 68.55
N VAL A 438 -31.44 -3.61 68.77
CA VAL A 438 -30.63 -4.81 68.63
C VAL A 438 -31.10 -5.84 69.66
N PHE A 439 -31.24 -7.08 69.23
CA PHE A 439 -31.84 -8.21 69.95
C PHE A 439 -33.36 -8.16 70.18
N ASP A 440 -34.10 -7.28 69.48
CA ASP A 440 -35.54 -7.47 69.34
C ASP A 440 -35.82 -8.82 68.65
N ARG A 441 -36.86 -9.52 69.10
CA ARG A 441 -37.19 -10.91 68.74
C ARG A 441 -37.99 -10.95 67.45
N VAL A 442 -37.61 -11.83 66.54
CA VAL A 442 -38.33 -12.06 65.27
C VAL A 442 -39.19 -13.30 65.41
N VAL A 443 -40.47 -13.20 65.08
CA VAL A 443 -41.43 -14.30 65.06
C VAL A 443 -42.03 -14.42 63.66
N LEU A 444 -42.04 -15.63 63.09
CA LEU A 444 -42.63 -15.89 61.79
C LEU A 444 -44.13 -16.18 61.93
N LYS A 445 -44.93 -15.60 61.04
CA LYS A 445 -46.31 -16.06 60.86
C LYS A 445 -46.26 -17.33 60.04
N LEU A 446 -46.18 -18.49 60.70
CA LEU A 446 -46.37 -19.77 60.03
C LEU A 446 -47.76 -19.75 59.38
N ARG A 447 -47.83 -19.85 58.06
CA ARG A 447 -49.09 -20.19 57.38
C ARG A 447 -49.47 -21.56 57.93
N GLY A 448 -50.55 -21.61 58.72
CA GLY A 448 -51.25 -22.86 58.93
C GLY A 448 -51.60 -23.44 57.57
N GLU A 449 -51.43 -24.75 57.44
CA GLU A 449 -51.97 -25.52 56.30
C GLU A 449 -53.45 -25.19 56.04
#